data_AF-A0A3D5UNN9-F1
#
_entry.id   AF-A0A3D5UNN9-F1
#
_cell.length_a   1.000
_cell.length_b   1.000
_cell.length_c   1.000
_cell.angle_alpha   90.00
_cell.angle_beta   90.00
_cell.angle_gamma   90.00
#
_symmetry.space_group_name_H-M   'P 1'
#
loop_
_entity.id
_entity.type
_entity.pdbx_description
1 polymer ?
#
loop_
_entity_poly.entity_id
_entity_poly.type
_entity_poly.pdbx_seq_one_letter_code
_entity_poly.pdbx_strand_id
1 'polypeptide(L)' 'MSRQTDFYKKIHPEQFSDSTMVRVGSLDKDFFDFYLESLTSKGLEKEFEKFCRYIAEAEICPNL' A
#
# COMPACT_ATOMS: atom_id res chain seq x y z
N MET A 1 17.13 -9.14 6.99
CA MET A 1 17.23 -10.50 7.57
C MET A 1 18.68 -10.95 7.39
N SER A 2 19.30 -11.51 8.43
CA SER A 2 20.68 -12.00 8.38
C SER A 2 20.72 -13.37 7.69
N ARG A 3 21.79 -13.64 6.93
CA ARG A 3 22.02 -14.91 6.21
C ARG A 3 21.96 -16.15 7.13
N GLN A 4 22.24 -15.97 8.41
CA GLN A 4 22.14 -17.02 9.43
C GLN A 4 20.67 -17.31 9.80
N THR A 5 19.85 -16.26 9.94
CA THR A 5 18.43 -16.38 10.31
C THR A 5 17.65 -17.17 9.25
N ASP A 6 17.97 -16.95 7.97
CA ASP A 6 17.34 -17.66 6.85
C ASP A 6 17.72 -19.15 6.81
N PHE A 7 18.96 -19.49 7.20
CA PHE A 7 19.42 -20.87 7.30
C PHE A 7 18.71 -21.62 8.44
N TYR A 8 18.62 -21.01 9.62
CA TYR A 8 17.89 -21.59 10.75
C TYR A 8 16.39 -21.73 10.47
N LYS A 9 15.77 -20.76 9.79
CA LYS A 9 14.36 -20.84 9.38
C LYS A 9 14.07 -22.03 8.45
N LYS A 10 15.06 -22.42 7.62
CA LYS A 10 14.93 -23.57 6.72
C LYS A 10 15.03 -24.92 7.44
N ILE A 11 15.74 -24.98 8.56
CA ILE A 11 16.01 -26.21 9.31
C ILE A 11 15.00 -26.43 10.43
N HIS A 12 14.53 -25.35 11.07
CA HIS A 12 13.59 -25.39 12.19
C HIS A 12 12.40 -24.44 11.98
N PRO A 13 11.58 -24.65 10.93
CA PRO A 13 10.48 -23.75 10.60
C PRO A 13 9.48 -23.55 11.75
N GLU A 14 9.30 -24.55 12.62
CA GLU A 14 8.43 -24.52 13.80
C GLU A 14 8.82 -23.46 14.85
N GLN A 15 10.07 -22.98 14.82
CA GLN A 15 10.59 -21.98 15.75
C GLN A 15 10.43 -20.54 15.23
N PHE A 16 9.99 -20.36 13.99
CA PHE A 16 9.87 -19.05 13.36
C PHE A 16 8.41 -18.68 13.13
N SER A 17 8.07 -17.42 13.36
CA SER A 17 6.76 -16.92 12.99
C SER A 17 6.67 -16.74 11.47
N ASP A 18 5.60 -17.25 10.89
CA ASP A 18 5.22 -17.02 9.50
C ASP A 18 4.35 -15.77 9.31
N SER A 19 4.08 -15.06 10.41
CA SER A 19 3.34 -13.80 10.34
C SER A 19 4.14 -12.75 9.58
N THR A 20 3.53 -12.17 8.55
CA THR A 20 4.08 -11.03 7.82
C THR A 20 3.51 -9.77 8.43
N MET A 21 4.35 -8.82 8.83
CA MET A 21 3.87 -7.52 9.28
C MET A 21 3.27 -6.77 8.10
N VAL A 22 1.94 -6.78 8.00
CA VAL A 22 1.21 -5.97 7.02
C VAL A 22 1.03 -4.58 7.63
N ARG A 23 1.69 -3.58 7.04
CA ARG A 23 1.42 -2.18 7.37
C ARG A 23 0.08 -1.79 6.74
N VAL A 24 -0.99 -1.87 7.54
CA VAL A 24 -2.30 -1.36 7.13
C VAL A 24 -2.31 0.14 7.43
N GLY A 25 -2.37 0.96 6.39
CA GLY A 25 -2.63 2.39 6.57
C GLY A 25 -4.07 2.57 7.07
N SER A 26 -4.25 3.16 8.24
CA SER A 26 -5.58 3.58 8.69
C SER A 26 -5.91 4.91 8.03
N LEU A 27 -6.86 4.91 7.09
CA LEU A 27 -7.41 6.13 6.52
C LEU A 27 -8.79 6.35 7.14
N ASP A 28 -8.91 7.41 7.93
CA ASP A 28 -10.19 7.81 8.50
C ASP A 28 -11.14 8.31 7.39
N LYS A 29 -12.40 7.90 7.46
CA LYS A 29 -13.39 8.19 6.42
C LYS A 29 -13.68 9.68 6.33
N ASP A 30 -13.82 10.36 7.48
CA ASP A 30 -14.16 11.78 7.52
C ASP A 30 -13.01 12.62 6.95
N PHE A 31 -11.77 12.24 7.26
CA PHE A 31 -10.60 12.85 6.65
C PHE A 31 -10.55 12.65 5.12
N PHE A 32 -10.88 11.46 4.64
CA PHE A 32 -10.89 11.16 3.22
C PHE A 32 -11.96 11.97 2.48
N ASP A 33 -13.18 12.04 3.02
CA ASP A 33 -14.28 12.81 2.45
C ASP A 33 -13.92 14.31 2.37
N PHE A 34 -13.32 14.87 3.43
CA PHE A 34 -12.81 16.24 3.42
C PHE A 34 -11.72 16.47 2.37
N TYR A 35 -10.78 15.52 2.23
CA TYR A 35 -9.72 15.63 1.24
C TYR A 35 -10.28 15.69 -0.19
N LEU A 36 -11.25 14.84 -0.52
CA LEU A 36 -11.92 14.83 -1.82
C LEU A 36 -12.62 16.17 -2.11
N GLU A 37 -13.33 16.73 -1.13
CA GLU A 37 -13.97 18.04 -1.29
C GLU A 37 -12.94 19.16 -1.53
N SER A 38 -11.77 19.07 -0.90
CA SER A 38 -10.67 20.01 -1.12
C SER A 38 -10.10 19.94 -2.54
N LEU A 39 -10.10 18.76 -3.16
CA LEU A 39 -9.63 18.56 -4.54
C LEU A 39 -10.59 19.23 -5.53
N THR A 40 -11.89 19.02 -5.37
CA THR A 40 -12.92 19.67 -6.19
C THR A 40 -12.86 21.19 -6.04
N SER A 41 -12.78 21.69 -4.80
CA SER A 41 -12.69 23.14 -4.53
C SER A 41 -11.48 23.80 -5.18
N LYS A 42 -10.39 23.06 -5.39
CA LYS A 42 -9.15 23.54 -6.02
C LYS A 42 -9.07 23.21 -7.53
N GLY A 43 -10.09 22.54 -8.10
CA GLY A 43 -10.09 22.11 -9.50
C GLY A 43 -9.01 21.08 -9.84
N LEU A 44 -8.61 20.23 -8.87
CA LEU A 44 -7.50 19.26 -9.01
C LEU A 44 -7.97 17.86 -9.47
N GLU A 45 -9.18 17.76 -9.99
CA GLU A 45 -9.82 16.49 -10.38
C GLU A 45 -8.99 15.71 -11.41
N LYS A 46 -8.37 16.41 -12.37
CA LYS A 46 -7.51 15.78 -13.39
C LYS A 46 -6.22 15.20 -12.82
N GLU A 47 -5.59 15.89 -11.87
CA GLU A 47 -4.39 15.38 -11.21
C GLU A 47 -4.71 14.18 -10.33
N PHE A 48 -5.88 14.20 -9.68
CA PHE A 48 -6.39 13.06 -8.92
C PHE A 48 -6.69 11.86 -9.84
N GLU A 49 -7.35 12.06 -10.97
CA GLU A 49 -7.58 11.00 -11.96
C GLU A 49 -6.27 10.36 -12.43
N LYS A 50 -5.27 11.20 -12.75
CA LYS A 50 -3.95 10.75 -13.17
C LYS A 50 -3.23 9.95 -12.07
N PHE A 51 -3.33 10.40 -10.83
CA PHE A 51 -2.82 9.66 -9.67
C PHE A 51 -3.49 8.28 -9.53
N CYS A 52 -4.82 8.21 -9.65
CA CYS A 52 -5.54 6.93 -9.61
C CYS A 52 -5.11 6.00 -10.76
N ARG A 53 -4.86 6.53 -11.96
CA ARG A 53 -4.33 5.73 -13.08
C ARG A 53 -2.97 5.12 -12.76
N TYR A 54 -2.05 5.89 -12.18
CA TYR A 54 -0.73 5.35 -11.79
C TYR A 54 -0.81 4.26 -10.72
N ILE A 55 -1.74 4.38 -9.75
CA ILE A 55 -1.98 3.31 -8.79
C ILE A 55 -2.49 2.05 -9.51
N ALA A 56 -3.47 2.20 -10.39
CA ALA A 56 -4.01 1.07 -11.15
C ALA A 56 -2.93 0.44 -12.05
N GLU A 57 -2.03 1.24 -12.61
CA GLU A 57 -0.91 0.75 -13.39
C GLU A 57 0.06 -0.11 -12.56
N ALA A 58 0.37 0.33 -11.34
CA ALA A 58 1.28 -0.37 -10.44
C ALA A 58 0.67 -1.65 -9.85
N GLU A 59 -0.61 -1.62 -9.48
CA GLU A 59 -1.28 -2.72 -8.78
C GLU A 59 -1.95 -3.73 -9.73
N ILE A 60 -2.41 -3.28 -10.90
CA ILE A 60 -3.22 -4.11 -11.82
C ILE A 60 -2.45 -4.41 -13.12
N CYS A 61 -2.07 -3.37 -13.88
CA CYS A 61 -1.42 -3.57 -15.19
C CYS A 61 -0.61 -2.34 -15.63
N PRO A 62 0.69 -2.47 -15.93
CA PRO A 62 1.62 -1.34 -16.12
C PRO A 62 1.38 -0.46 -17.38
N ASN A 63 0.23 -0.55 -18.05
CA ASN A 63 -0.07 0.21 -19.26
C ASN A 63 -1.60 0.36 -19.48
N LEU A 64 -2.30 0.87 -18.45
CA LEU A 64 -3.76 0.95 -18.40
C LEU A 64 -4.35 2.10 -19.24
#